data_AF-A0A2U1R362-F1
#
_entry.id   AF-A0A2U1R362-F1
#
_cell.length_a   1.000
_cell.length_b   1.000
_cell.length_c   1.000
_cell.angle_alpha   90.00
_cell.angle_beta   90.00
_cell.angle_gamma   90.00
#
_symmetry.space_group_name_H-M   'P 1'
#
loop_
_entity.id
_entity.type
_entity.pdbx_description
1 polymer ?
#
loop_
_entity_poly.entity_id
_entity_poly.type
_entity_poly.pdbx_seq_one_letter_code
_entity_poly.pdbx_strand_id
1 'polypeptide(L)' 'MNSKQKITIPEPCHENWDKMTPKENGRFCMSCSKTVIDFTAMLPAEIQQFFIQNQNKKICGRFRKSQLETITIQIPSRVL' A
#
# COMPACT_ATOMS: atom_id res chain seq x y z
N MET A 1 -4.46 -20.42 8.81
CA MET A 1 -3.02 -20.27 8.53
C MET A 1 -2.79 -18.82 8.10
N ASN A 2 -2.07 -18.06 8.91
CA ASN A 2 -1.74 -16.67 8.64
C ASN A 2 -0.36 -16.66 7.97
N SER A 3 -0.27 -16.19 6.73
CA SER A 3 1.03 -16.03 6.07
C SER A 3 1.63 -14.69 6.44
N LYS A 4 2.82 -14.70 7.02
CA LYS A 4 3.64 -13.50 7.19
C LYS A 4 4.15 -13.10 5.82
N GLN A 5 3.63 -12.00 5.28
CA GLN A 5 4.05 -11.42 4.02
C GLN A 5 4.73 -10.09 4.31
N LYS A 6 5.95 -9.91 3.79
CA LYS A 6 6.59 -8.60 3.80
C LYS A 6 5.96 -7.76 2.69
N ILE A 7 5.64 -6.50 3.00
CA ILE A 7 5.21 -5.58 1.95
C ILE A 7 6.43 -5.27 1.10
N THR A 8 6.36 -5.65 -0.17
CA THR A 8 7.34 -5.27 -1.18
C THR A 8 6.65 -4.38 -2.21
N ILE A 9 7.36 -3.35 -2.66
CA ILE A 9 6.92 -2.51 -3.78
C ILE A 9 7.79 -2.92 -4.97
N PRO A 10 7.38 -3.94 -5.76
CA PRO A 10 8.19 -4.42 -6.88
C PRO A 10 8.33 -3.36 -7.97
N GLU A 11 7.28 -2.54 -8.17
CA GLU A 11 7.25 -1.47 -9.16
C GLU A 11 7.06 -0.12 -8.45
N PRO A 12 8.15 0.50 -7.97
CA PRO A 12 8.08 1.82 -7.37
C PRO A 12 7.58 2.83 -8.41
N CYS A 13 6.54 3.58 -8.04
CA CYS A 13 6.09 4.71 -8.85
C CYS A 13 7.02 5.90 -8.60
N HIS A 14 7.71 6.36 -9.64
CA HIS A 14 8.62 7.51 -9.59
C HIS A 14 7.93 8.84 -9.90
N GLU A 15 6.61 8.83 -10.09
CA GLU A 15 5.83 10.03 -10.36
C GLU A 15 5.77 10.96 -9.14
N ASN A 16 5.66 12.25 -9.44
CA ASN A 16 5.55 13.25 -8.39
C ASN A 16 4.13 13.23 -7.78
N TRP A 17 4.06 12.94 -6.47
CA TRP A 17 2.83 12.96 -5.67
C TRP A 17 2.03 14.26 -5.80
N ASP A 18 2.72 15.39 -5.87
CA ASP A 18 2.08 16.71 -5.98
C ASP A 18 1.41 16.94 -7.34
N LYS A 19 1.84 16.20 -8.37
CA LYS A 19 1.24 16.23 -9.72
C LYS A 19 0.08 15.24 -9.90
N MET A 20 -0.18 14.37 -8.92
CA MET A 20 -1.25 13.38 -8.97
C MET A 20 -2.61 14.00 -8.68
N THR A 21 -3.68 13.42 -9.24
CA THR A 21 -5.04 13.94 -9.08
C THR A 21 -5.58 13.58 -7.68
N PRO A 22 -6.02 14.56 -6.86
CA PRO A 22 -6.60 14.27 -5.55
C PRO A 22 -7.89 13.43 -5.68
N LYS A 23 -8.02 12.42 -4.81
CA LYS A 23 -9.19 11.53 -4.65
C LYS A 23 -9.54 11.43 -3.18
N GLU A 24 -10.74 10.95 -2.85
CA GLU A 24 -11.23 10.87 -1.47
C GLU A 24 -10.28 10.14 -0.51
N ASN A 25 -9.62 9.06 -0.95
CA ASN A 25 -8.73 8.25 -0.11
C ASN A 25 -7.25 8.28 -0.55
N GLY A 26 -6.82 9.32 -1.28
CA GLY A 26 -5.44 9.42 -1.74
C GLY A 26 -5.30 10.25 -3.01
N ARG A 27 -4.38 9.86 -3.89
CA ARG A 27 -4.17 10.52 -5.18
C ARG A 27 -4.10 9.53 -6.32
N PHE A 28 -4.83 9.78 -7.39
CA PHE A 28 -4.75 8.94 -8.59
C PHE A 28 -3.52 9.29 -9.40
N CYS A 29 -2.65 8.31 -9.60
CA CYS A 29 -1.49 8.43 -10.47
C CYS A 29 -1.85 7.94 -11.87
N MET A 30 -1.69 8.79 -12.89
CA MET A 30 -1.95 8.41 -14.27
C MET A 30 -0.93 7.40 -14.81
N SER A 31 0.33 7.51 -14.41
CA SER A 31 1.42 6.62 -14.88
C SER A 31 1.18 5.15 -14.52
N CYS A 32 0.89 4.87 -13.24
CA CYS A 32 0.57 3.50 -12.82
C CYS A 32 -0.93 3.18 -12.87
N SER A 33 -1.78 4.15 -13.24
CA SER A 33 -3.24 4.05 -13.31
C SER A 33 -3.86 3.46 -12.03
N LYS A 34 -3.29 3.80 -10.87
CA LYS A 34 -3.73 3.34 -9.54
C LYS A 34 -3.91 4.52 -8.61
N THR A 35 -4.80 4.37 -7.63
CA THR A 35 -4.89 5.30 -6.51
C THR A 35 -3.75 5.03 -5.54
N VAL A 36 -2.87 6.01 -5.40
CA VAL A 36 -1.77 6.04 -4.45
C VAL A 36 -2.28 6.56 -3.11
N ILE A 37 -2.19 5.73 -2.08
CA ILE A 37 -2.65 6.05 -0.73
C ILE A 37 -1.44 6.40 0.14
N ASP A 38 -1.56 7.45 0.96
CA ASP A 38 -0.48 7.86 1.83
C ASP A 38 -0.49 7.06 3.14
N PHE A 39 0.42 6.09 3.25
CA PHE A 39 0.62 5.28 4.45
C PHE A 39 1.72 5.84 5.35
N THR A 40 2.34 6.98 5.00
CA THR A 40 3.49 7.52 5.73
C THR A 40 3.15 7.99 7.15
N ALA A 41 1.87 8.22 7.45
CA ALA A 41 1.36 8.56 8.78
C ALA A 41 0.63 7.39 9.48
N MET A 42 0.41 6.27 8.78
CA MET A 42 -0.30 5.11 9.32
C MET A 42 0.62 4.15 10.07
N LEU A 43 0.08 3.53 11.12
CA LEU A 43 0.76 2.49 11.87
C LEU A 43 0.78 1.16 11.09
N PRO A 44 1.76 0.28 11.33
CA PRO A 44 1.81 -1.05 10.70
C PRO A 44 0.52 -1.87 10.83
N ALA A 45 -0.16 -1.76 11.99
CA ALA A 45 -1.43 -2.44 12.23
C ALA A 45 -2.57 -1.89 11.35
N GLU A 46 -2.62 -0.56 11.14
CA GLU A 46 -3.61 0.08 10.26
C GLU A 46 -3.35 -0.28 8.81
N ILE A 47 -2.09 -0.26 8.38
CA ILE A 47 -1.66 -0.70 7.05
C ILE A 47 -2.07 -2.15 6.82
N GLN A 48 -1.81 -3.03 7.79
CA GLN A 48 -2.23 -4.44 7.72
C GLN A 48 -3.75 -4.55 7.56
N GLN A 49 -4.53 -3.86 8.40
CA GLN A 49 -5.98 -3.88 8.34
C GLN A 49 -6.49 -3.38 6.98
N PHE A 50 -5.87 -2.32 6.45
CA PHE A 50 -6.18 -1.76 5.14
C PHE A 50 -5.96 -2.78 4.02
N PHE A 51 -4.81 -3.47 4.02
CA PHE A 51 -4.54 -4.52 3.03
C PHE A 51 -5.46 -5.70 3.21
N ILE A 52 -5.79 -6.12 4.44
CA ILE A 52 -6.77 -7.20 4.69
C ILE A 52 -8.14 -6.85 4.08
N GLN A 53 -8.62 -5.63 4.28
CA GLN A 53 -9.89 -5.16 3.72
C GLN A 53 -9.86 -5.02 2.19
N ASN A 54 -8.67 -4.88 1.59
CA ASN A 54 -8.51 -4.64 0.16
C ASN A 54 -7.63 -5.70 -0.54
N GLN A 55 -7.59 -6.94 -0.03
CA GLN A 55 -6.73 -8.03 -0.51
C GLN A 55 -6.82 -8.32 -2.02
N ASN A 56 -7.95 -7.99 -2.65
CA ASN A 56 -8.20 -8.22 -4.08
C ASN A 56 -8.00 -6.99 -4.97
N LYS A 57 -7.49 -5.87 -4.42
CA LYS A 57 -7.29 -4.63 -5.17
C LYS A 57 -5.81 -4.37 -5.39
N LYS A 58 -5.46 -3.98 -6.62
CA LYS A 58 -4.13 -3.47 -6.94
C LYS A 58 -3.97 -2.05 -6.37
N ILE A 59 -3.47 -1.95 -5.15
CA ILE A 59 -3.25 -0.69 -4.46
C ILE A 59 -1.82 -0.20 -4.72
N CYS A 60 -1.67 1.11 -4.91
CA CYS A 60 -0.38 1.77 -4.84
C CYS A 60 -0.32 2.53 -3.51
N GLY A 61 0.82 2.51 -2.83
CA GLY A 61 0.97 3.12 -1.52
C GLY A 61 2.27 3.89 -1.40
N ARG A 62 2.21 5.03 -0.72
CA ARG A 62 3.39 5.81 -0.35
C ARG A 62 3.81 5.40 1.06
N PHE A 63 5.01 4.83 1.18
CA PHE A 63 5.58 4.35 2.43
C PHE A 63 6.90 5.05 2.72
N ARG A 64 7.25 5.17 4.00
CA ARG A 64 8.62 5.52 4.41
C ARG A 64 9.53 4.31 4.19
N LYS A 65 10.82 4.56 3.93
CA LYS A 65 11.81 3.47 3.82
C LYS A 65 11.86 2.61 5.09
N SER A 66 11.85 3.24 6.26
CA SER A 66 11.81 2.56 7.56
C SER A 66 10.55 1.69 7.75
N GLN A 67 9.42 2.09 7.19
CA GLN A 67 8.20 1.28 7.20
C GLN A 67 8.38 0.02 6.34
N LEU A 68 8.98 0.10 5.16
CA LEU A 68 9.22 -1.09 4.31
C LEU A 68 10.21 -2.08 4.92
N GLU A 69 11.18 -1.59 5.70
CA GLU A 69 12.15 -2.43 6.40
C GLU A 69 11.53 -3.18 7.60
N THR A 70 10.51 -2.61 8.22
CA THR A 70 9.95 -3.10 9.49
C THR A 70 8.57 -3.75 9.35
N ILE A 71 7.78 -3.39 8.34
CA ILE A 71 6.41 -3.89 8.15
C ILE A 71 6.45 -5.34 7.65
N THR A 72 6.04 -6.25 8.52
CA THR A 72 5.69 -7.63 8.17
C THR A 72 4.20 -7.81 8.48
N ILE A 73 3.35 -7.85 7.44
CA ILE A 73 1.92 -8.03 7.62
C ILE A 73 1.55 -9.51 7.63
N GLN A 74 0.52 -9.86 8.38
CA GLN A 74 -0.05 -11.21 8.34
C GLN A 74 -1.30 -11.21 7.48
N ILE A 75 -1.21 -11.84 6.30
CA ILE A 75 -2.31 -12.00 5.37
C ILE A 75 -2.81 -13.46 5.48
N PRO A 76 -4.06 -13.71 5.90
CA PRO A 76 -4.61 -15.05 5.96
C PRO A 76 -4.69 -15.71 4.57
N SER A 77 -4.11 -16.90 4.44
CA SER A 77 -3.94 -17.63 3.17
C SER A 77 -5.22 -18.24 2.57
N ARG A 78 -6.40 -17.94 3.11
CA ARG A 78 -7.65 -18.66 2.78
C ARG A 78 -8.49 -18.01 1.67
N VAL A 79 -7.94 -17.03 0.95
CA VAL A 79 -8.67 -16.29 -0.10
C VAL A 79 -7.76 -16.08 -1.32
N LEU A 80 -7.16 -17.18 -1.82
CA LEU A 80 -6.61 -17.28 -3.18
C LEU A 80 -7.52 -18.17 -4.01
#